data_AF-A0A959NS68-F1
#
_entry.id   AF-A0A959NS68-F1
#
_cell.length_a   1.000
_cell.length_b   1.000
_cell.length_c   1.000
_cell.angle_alpha   90.00
_cell.angle_beta   90.00
_cell.angle_gamma   90.00
#
_symmetry.space_group_name_H-M   'P 1'
#
loop_
_entity.id
_entity.type
_entity.pdbx_description
1 polymer ?
#
loop_
_entity_poly.entity_id
_entity_poly.type
_entity_poly.pdbx_seq_one_letter_code
_entity_poly.pdbx_strand_id
1 'polypeptide(L)'
;MNKKILLIISLLMFVSQISFGQTKLAQTGLKFLSVGADARASALGEAITSLEGNSSSMFYNPSAMARQESFFDVTFSNTKWIADINYLHASLSIAPENGNYGVFGISIASVDYGTFNETARIPGASEGYLDLGTYSPTAIAIGLGYAKALSEKFAVGGDVRYVYQNLGSGHAVGTTSTDGEYKLQSFDINVVAFDFGILYHTGFKSLDFGMSLRNFSQEIEYVEESFQLPLTFKLGVSMNLFDFINVDKNEHSFLFSVDADHPRDYKEQIH
;
A
#
# COMPACT_ATOMS: atom_id res chain seq x y z
N MET A 1 -23.96 -25.03 20.95
CA MET A 1 -23.27 -23.77 20.61
C MET A 1 -23.49 -22.77 21.75
N ASN A 2 -22.43 -22.15 22.28
CA ASN A 2 -22.53 -21.25 23.44
C ASN A 2 -23.39 -20.02 23.08
N LYS A 3 -24.31 -19.57 23.95
CA LYS A 3 -25.22 -18.43 23.66
C LYS A 3 -24.45 -17.15 23.28
N LYS A 4 -23.23 -17.00 23.80
CA LYS A 4 -22.31 -15.90 23.45
C LYS A 4 -21.82 -15.95 22.00
N ILE A 5 -21.57 -17.14 21.45
CA ILE A 5 -21.15 -17.33 20.05
C ILE A 5 -22.30 -16.95 19.11
N LEU A 6 -23.53 -17.36 19.45
CA LEU A 6 -24.73 -17.03 18.67
C LEU A 6 -25.00 -15.51 18.65
N LEU A 7 -24.73 -14.82 19.75
CA LEU A 7 -24.85 -13.36 19.85
C LEU A 7 -23.81 -12.63 18.98
N ILE A 8 -22.55 -13.10 18.98
CA ILE A 8 -21.47 -12.52 18.15
C ILE A 8 -21.79 -12.68 16.66
N ILE A 9 -22.23 -13.87 16.24
CA ILE A 9 -22.63 -14.13 14.85
C ILE A 9 -23.83 -13.24 14.45
N SER A 10 -24.81 -13.09 15.34
CA SER A 10 -25.97 -12.22 15.10
C SER A 10 -25.59 -10.74 14.96
N LEU A 11 -24.60 -10.26 15.71
CA LEU A 11 -24.17 -8.86 15.65
C LEU A 11 -23.41 -8.56 14.35
N LEU A 12 -22.59 -9.50 13.87
CA LEU A 12 -21.84 -9.39 12.62
C LEU A 12 -22.74 -9.31 11.39
N MET A 13 -23.90 -9.98 11.38
CA MET A 13 -24.85 -9.91 10.27
C MET A 13 -25.53 -8.53 10.12
N PHE A 14 -25.50 -7.68 11.14
CA PHE A 14 -26.14 -6.34 11.10
C PHE A 14 -25.23 -5.23 10.56
N VAL A 15 -23.92 -5.46 10.40
CA VAL A 15 -22.95 -4.41 10.02
C VAL A 15 -22.79 -4.25 8.49
N SER A 16 -23.42 -5.10 7.67
CA SER A 16 -23.06 -5.27 6.25
C SER A 16 -23.71 -4.31 5.23
N GLN A 17 -24.24 -3.13 5.61
CA GLN A 17 -24.98 -2.27 4.66
C GLN A 17 -24.75 -0.76 4.85
N ILE A 18 -23.51 -0.29 4.86
CA ILE A 18 -23.23 1.15 4.66
C ILE A 18 -22.41 1.32 3.37
N SER A 19 -23.12 1.46 2.25
CA SER A 19 -22.50 1.81 0.97
C SER A 19 -22.35 3.33 0.90
N PHE A 20 -21.14 3.82 1.10
CA PHE A 20 -20.82 5.23 0.85
C PHE A 20 -20.59 5.46 -0.64
N GLY A 21 -21.21 6.50 -1.20
CA GLY A 21 -20.97 6.93 -2.58
C GLY A 21 -19.52 7.38 -2.77
N GLN A 22 -18.79 6.67 -3.63
CA GLN A 22 -17.38 6.90 -3.95
C GLN A 22 -17.23 8.11 -4.88
N THR A 23 -16.51 9.13 -4.43
CA THR A 23 -16.07 10.26 -5.27
C THR A 23 -14.60 10.02 -5.58
N LYS A 24 -14.27 9.77 -6.86
CA LYS A 24 -12.88 9.63 -7.32
C LYS A 24 -12.33 11.02 -7.59
N LEU A 25 -11.36 11.49 -6.82
CA LEU A 25 -10.82 12.83 -7.03
C LEU A 25 -9.67 12.88 -8.05
N ALA A 26 -9.10 11.74 -8.49
CA ALA A 26 -8.04 11.67 -9.51
C ALA A 26 -6.86 12.67 -9.29
N GLN A 27 -6.62 13.06 -8.02
CA GLN A 27 -5.70 14.14 -7.64
C GLN A 27 -4.28 13.67 -7.31
N THR A 28 -4.00 12.37 -7.43
CA THR A 28 -2.70 11.81 -7.04
C THR A 28 -2.18 10.86 -8.11
N GLY A 29 -0.87 10.92 -8.38
CA GLY A 29 -0.15 10.01 -9.29
C GLY A 29 0.44 8.81 -8.57
N LEU A 30 1.27 8.02 -9.26
CA LEU A 30 1.98 6.85 -8.71
C LEU A 30 1.06 5.85 -7.96
N LYS A 31 -0.12 5.58 -8.53
CA LYS A 31 -1.19 4.79 -7.91
C LYS A 31 -0.83 3.36 -7.54
N PHE A 32 0.22 2.80 -8.13
CA PHE A 32 0.71 1.47 -7.80
C PHE A 32 1.11 1.34 -6.31
N LEU A 33 1.46 2.44 -5.66
CA LEU A 33 1.79 2.48 -4.23
C LEU A 33 0.59 2.21 -3.30
N SER A 34 -0.64 2.29 -3.83
CA SER A 34 -1.88 2.03 -3.10
C SER A 34 -2.37 0.59 -3.23
N VAL A 35 -1.71 -0.25 -4.03
CA VAL A 35 -2.13 -1.63 -4.24
C VAL A 35 -1.64 -2.51 -3.09
N GLY A 36 -2.55 -3.36 -2.56
CA GLY A 36 -2.24 -4.33 -1.53
C GLY A 36 -1.07 -5.24 -1.90
N ALA A 37 -0.11 -5.31 -0.99
CA ALA A 37 1.15 -6.03 -1.15
C ALA A 37 1.10 -7.48 -0.63
N ASP A 38 0.07 -7.86 0.12
CA ASP A 38 0.01 -9.11 0.88
C ASP A 38 -1.38 -9.75 0.81
N ALA A 39 -1.43 -11.08 0.66
CA ALA A 39 -2.67 -11.83 0.49
C ALA A 39 -3.50 -11.87 1.78
N ARG A 40 -2.85 -11.97 2.96
CA ARG A 40 -3.54 -11.95 4.26
C ARG A 40 -4.14 -10.58 4.51
N ALA A 41 -3.38 -9.52 4.26
CA ALA A 41 -3.86 -8.15 4.34
C ALA A 41 -5.06 -7.93 3.42
N SER A 42 -4.94 -8.34 2.15
CA SER A 42 -6.04 -8.23 1.18
C SER A 42 -7.30 -9.00 1.63
N ALA A 43 -7.13 -10.19 2.22
CA ALA A 43 -8.24 -10.98 2.75
C ALA A 43 -8.93 -10.33 3.98
N LEU A 44 -8.21 -9.47 4.70
CA LEU A 44 -8.73 -8.66 5.81
C LEU A 44 -9.19 -7.27 5.36
N GLY A 45 -9.38 -7.04 4.06
CA GLY A 45 -9.77 -5.73 3.54
C GLY A 45 -8.70 -4.65 3.76
N GLU A 46 -7.44 -5.05 3.91
CA GLU A 46 -6.31 -4.19 4.31
C GLU A 46 -6.46 -3.56 5.72
N ALA A 47 -7.37 -4.07 6.55
CA ALA A 47 -7.52 -3.69 7.96
C ALA A 47 -6.45 -4.36 8.82
N ILE A 48 -5.19 -3.96 8.63
CA ILE A 48 -4.04 -4.57 9.30
C ILE A 48 -3.12 -3.55 9.97
N THR A 49 -3.50 -2.27 10.03
CA THR A 49 -2.64 -1.21 10.58
C THR A 49 -2.23 -1.46 12.03
N SER A 50 -3.07 -2.13 12.82
CA SER A 50 -2.78 -2.50 14.22
C SER A 50 -2.28 -3.94 14.41
N LEU A 51 -2.00 -4.67 13.33
CA LEU A 51 -1.55 -6.06 13.39
C LEU A 51 -0.06 -6.17 13.10
N GLU A 52 0.63 -6.99 13.88
CA GLU A 52 2.01 -7.37 13.61
C GLU A 52 2.09 -8.26 12.36
N GLY A 53 3.10 -8.03 11.52
CA GLY A 53 3.22 -8.68 10.20
C GLY A 53 4.67 -8.89 9.74
N ASN A 54 5.66 -8.75 10.62
CA ASN A 54 7.09 -8.87 10.30
C ASN A 54 7.48 -8.04 9.05
N SER A 55 8.20 -8.62 8.08
CA SER A 55 8.69 -7.89 6.89
C SER A 55 7.56 -7.26 6.07
N SER A 56 6.41 -7.93 5.96
CA SER A 56 5.26 -7.45 5.19
C SER A 56 4.68 -6.14 5.75
N SER A 57 4.92 -5.85 7.04
CA SER A 57 4.46 -4.63 7.72
C SER A 57 5.00 -3.36 7.06
N MET A 58 6.16 -3.43 6.38
CA MET A 58 6.72 -2.29 5.64
C MET A 58 5.76 -1.72 4.60
N PHE A 59 4.83 -2.53 4.07
CA PHE A 59 3.84 -2.07 3.10
C PHE A 59 2.58 -1.44 3.72
N TYR A 60 2.41 -1.44 5.05
CA TYR A 60 1.16 -1.02 5.70
C TYR A 60 1.37 -0.16 6.95
N ASN A 61 2.18 -0.65 7.88
CA ASN A 61 2.59 0.07 9.08
C ASN A 61 4.00 -0.39 9.46
N PRO A 62 5.07 0.39 9.20
CA PRO A 62 6.44 -0.04 9.47
C PRO A 62 6.69 -0.34 10.96
N SER A 63 5.91 0.22 11.89
CA SER A 63 6.07 -0.10 13.33
C SER A 63 5.65 -1.53 13.69
N ALA A 64 4.82 -2.19 12.88
CA ALA A 64 4.31 -3.53 13.13
C ALA A 64 5.35 -4.65 12.90
N MET A 65 6.58 -4.30 12.46
CA MET A 65 7.71 -5.23 12.46
C MET A 65 8.59 -5.14 13.72
N ALA A 66 8.34 -4.15 14.59
CA ALA A 66 9.22 -3.83 15.73
C ALA A 66 9.43 -4.97 16.75
N ARG A 67 8.50 -5.91 16.82
CA ARG A 67 8.48 -7.06 17.73
C ARG A 67 8.68 -8.41 17.02
N GLN A 68 9.26 -8.39 15.83
CA GLN A 68 9.64 -9.62 15.14
C GLN A 68 10.51 -10.50 16.04
N GLU A 69 10.04 -11.72 16.32
CA GLU A 69 10.76 -12.70 17.16
C GLU A 69 11.85 -13.44 16.38
N SER A 70 11.64 -13.64 15.07
CA SER A 70 12.60 -14.33 14.21
C SER A 70 13.79 -13.44 13.86
N PHE A 71 14.99 -14.04 13.74
CA PHE A 71 16.18 -13.28 13.31
C PHE A 71 15.99 -12.66 11.92
N PHE A 72 15.33 -13.37 11.00
CA PHE A 72 14.97 -12.85 9.68
C PHE A 72 13.55 -13.28 9.29
N ASP A 73 12.91 -12.49 8.45
CA ASP A 73 11.59 -12.77 7.86
C ASP A 73 11.58 -12.28 6.40
N VAL A 74 10.98 -13.05 5.50
CA VAL A 74 10.91 -12.73 4.07
C VAL A 74 9.48 -12.93 3.60
N THR A 75 8.94 -11.94 2.91
CA THR A 75 7.63 -12.04 2.24
C THR A 75 7.80 -11.81 0.75
N PHE A 76 7.10 -12.60 -0.06
CA PHE A 76 6.98 -12.42 -1.50
C PHE A 76 5.52 -12.56 -1.90
N SER A 77 5.05 -11.67 -2.76
CA SER A 77 3.67 -11.62 -3.21
C SER A 77 3.61 -11.18 -4.66
N ASN A 78 2.66 -11.77 -5.39
CA ASN A 78 2.36 -11.42 -6.76
C ASN A 78 0.85 -11.24 -6.93
N THR A 79 0.43 -10.03 -7.30
CA THR A 79 -0.98 -9.69 -7.50
C THR A 79 -1.22 -9.49 -9.00
N LYS A 80 -2.09 -10.31 -9.57
CA LYS A 80 -2.58 -10.13 -10.95
C LYS A 80 -3.84 -9.28 -10.92
N TRP A 81 -3.80 -8.15 -11.59
CA TRP A 81 -4.93 -7.23 -11.71
C TRP A 81 -5.59 -7.38 -13.09
N ILE A 82 -6.73 -6.73 -13.29
CA ILE A 82 -7.37 -6.66 -14.62
C ILE A 82 -6.44 -6.01 -15.66
N ALA A 83 -6.67 -6.32 -16.94
CA ALA A 83 -5.86 -5.86 -18.07
C ALA A 83 -4.38 -6.29 -18.02
N ASP A 84 -4.14 -7.51 -17.51
CA ASP A 84 -2.81 -8.15 -17.46
C ASP A 84 -1.73 -7.33 -16.71
N ILE A 85 -2.16 -6.42 -15.83
CA ILE A 85 -1.25 -5.67 -14.96
C ILE A 85 -0.78 -6.59 -13.84
N ASN A 86 0.54 -6.70 -13.65
CA ASN A 86 1.15 -7.55 -12.63
C ASN A 86 1.89 -6.70 -11.61
N TYR A 87 1.57 -6.90 -10.34
CA TYR A 87 2.26 -6.29 -9.22
C TYR A 87 3.12 -7.33 -8.51
N LEU A 88 4.36 -6.96 -8.22
CA LEU A 88 5.31 -7.76 -7.47
C LEU A 88 5.64 -7.03 -6.17
N HIS A 89 5.53 -7.71 -5.04
CA HIS A 89 5.96 -7.19 -3.75
C HIS A 89 6.91 -8.17 -3.10
N ALA A 90 8.00 -7.67 -2.54
CA ALA A 90 8.95 -8.46 -1.78
C ALA A 90 9.48 -7.65 -0.59
N SER A 91 9.63 -8.27 0.56
CA SER A 91 10.22 -7.65 1.74
C SER A 91 11.11 -8.62 2.49
N LEU A 92 12.14 -8.08 3.12
CA LEU A 92 13.05 -8.77 4.02
C LEU A 92 13.20 -7.92 5.27
N SER A 93 13.12 -8.52 6.45
CA SER A 93 13.46 -7.86 7.71
C SER A 93 14.40 -8.70 8.56
N ILE A 94 15.26 -8.02 9.32
CA ILE A 94 16.29 -8.62 10.18
C ILE A 94 16.19 -8.00 11.57
N ALA A 95 16.10 -8.84 12.60
CA ALA A 95 16.01 -8.48 14.01
C ALA A 95 17.30 -8.90 14.76
N PRO A 96 18.40 -8.12 14.66
CA PRO A 96 19.66 -8.43 15.33
C PRO A 96 19.50 -8.44 16.86
N GLU A 97 20.22 -9.37 17.51
CA GLU A 97 20.16 -9.58 18.97
C GLU A 97 18.71 -9.70 19.48
N ASN A 98 17.88 -10.50 18.79
CA ASN A 98 16.46 -10.67 19.11
C ASN A 98 15.69 -9.34 19.19
N GLY A 99 16.02 -8.39 18.30
CA GLY A 99 15.35 -7.09 18.21
C GLY A 99 15.88 -6.01 19.18
N ASN A 100 16.91 -6.28 19.98
CA ASN A 100 17.47 -5.28 20.91
C ASN A 100 17.96 -3.99 20.23
N TYR A 101 18.48 -4.11 19.00
CA TYR A 101 18.89 -2.96 18.18
C TYR A 101 17.75 -2.40 17.31
N GLY A 102 16.54 -2.94 17.43
CA GLY A 102 15.44 -2.72 16.49
C GLY A 102 15.48 -3.70 15.32
N VAL A 103 14.53 -3.53 14.41
CA VAL A 103 14.33 -4.38 13.23
C VAL A 103 14.56 -3.52 11.99
N PHE A 104 15.45 -3.99 11.13
CA PHE A 104 15.78 -3.34 9.86
C PHE A 104 15.05 -4.05 8.73
N GLY A 105 14.53 -3.30 7.78
CA GLY A 105 13.75 -3.83 6.67
C GLY A 105 14.19 -3.31 5.31
N ILE A 106 14.02 -4.11 4.28
CA ILE A 106 14.12 -3.72 2.87
C ILE A 106 12.82 -4.15 2.19
N SER A 107 12.22 -3.27 1.39
CA SER A 107 11.01 -3.57 0.61
C SER A 107 11.19 -3.25 -0.87
N ILE A 108 10.49 -3.98 -1.73
CA ILE A 108 10.37 -3.74 -3.15
C ILE A 108 8.89 -3.88 -3.51
N ALA A 109 8.35 -2.89 -4.22
CA ALA A 109 7.06 -2.95 -4.87
C ALA A 109 7.26 -2.56 -6.34
N SER A 110 6.88 -3.40 -7.29
CA SER A 110 6.93 -3.06 -8.70
C SER A 110 5.64 -3.40 -9.40
N VAL A 111 5.40 -2.73 -10.52
CA VAL A 111 4.28 -2.97 -11.40
C VAL A 111 4.76 -2.99 -12.84
N ASP A 112 4.27 -3.99 -13.56
CA ASP A 112 4.31 -4.09 -15.02
C ASP A 112 2.88 -3.86 -15.52
N TYR A 113 2.69 -2.77 -16.29
CA TYR A 113 1.38 -2.42 -16.84
C TYR A 113 1.05 -3.17 -18.13
N GLY A 114 1.94 -4.05 -18.60
CA GLY A 114 1.83 -4.74 -19.87
C GLY A 114 2.33 -3.88 -21.04
N THR A 115 2.10 -4.41 -22.24
CA THR A 115 2.53 -3.77 -23.48
C THR A 115 1.35 -3.10 -24.17
N PHE A 116 1.50 -1.83 -24.49
CA PHE A 116 0.52 -1.02 -25.21
C PHE A 116 1.03 -0.72 -26.62
N ASN A 117 0.09 -0.59 -27.55
CA ASN A 117 0.38 -0.08 -28.89
C ASN A 117 0.45 1.44 -28.83
N GLU A 118 1.55 2.01 -29.31
CA GLU A 118 1.72 3.44 -29.42
C GLU A 118 1.10 3.92 -30.74
N THR A 119 0.15 4.85 -30.66
CA THR A 119 -0.50 5.39 -31.87
C THR A 119 -0.57 6.90 -31.81
N ALA A 120 -0.27 7.56 -32.93
CA ALA A 120 -0.46 8.99 -33.09
C ALA A 120 -1.60 9.25 -34.07
N ARG A 121 -2.56 10.09 -33.66
CA ARG A 121 -3.65 10.49 -34.57
C ARG A 121 -3.10 11.48 -35.61
N ILE A 122 -3.04 11.05 -36.86
CA ILE A 122 -2.62 11.91 -37.98
C ILE A 122 -3.81 12.13 -38.92
N PRO A 123 -4.29 13.38 -39.08
CA PRO A 123 -5.30 13.71 -40.08
C PRO A 123 -4.81 13.33 -41.49
N GLY A 124 -5.52 12.44 -42.17
CA GLY A 124 -5.21 12.01 -43.55
C GLY A 124 -4.46 10.69 -43.69
N ALA A 125 -4.07 10.03 -42.59
CA ALA A 125 -3.62 8.64 -42.63
C ALA A 125 -4.77 7.70 -43.04
N SER A 126 -4.48 6.65 -43.81
CA SER A 126 -5.50 5.71 -44.34
C SER A 126 -6.34 5.04 -43.25
N GLU A 127 -5.73 4.78 -42.09
CA GLU A 127 -6.40 4.18 -40.92
C GLU A 127 -6.80 5.23 -39.86
N GLY A 128 -6.53 6.52 -40.11
CA GLY A 128 -6.80 7.63 -39.18
C GLY A 128 -5.78 7.79 -38.04
N TYR A 129 -4.78 6.92 -37.97
CA TYR A 129 -3.65 6.99 -37.05
C TYR A 129 -2.36 6.45 -37.70
N LEU A 130 -1.22 6.73 -37.07
CA LEU A 130 0.08 6.14 -37.35
C LEU A 130 0.43 5.18 -36.21
N ASP A 131 0.78 3.95 -36.54
CA ASP A 131 1.35 2.98 -35.61
C ASP A 131 2.82 3.33 -35.35
N LEU A 132 3.16 3.57 -34.09
CA LEU A 132 4.49 3.96 -33.63
C LEU A 132 5.23 2.80 -32.95
N GLY A 133 4.62 1.61 -32.93
CA GLY A 133 5.17 0.42 -32.29
C GLY A 133 4.53 0.16 -30.93
N THR A 134 5.32 -0.31 -29.97
CA THR A 134 4.82 -0.67 -28.64
C THR A 134 5.68 -0.09 -27.52
N TYR A 135 5.04 0.15 -26.38
CA TYR A 135 5.69 0.60 -25.16
C TYR A 135 5.14 -0.15 -23.95
N SER A 136 5.98 -0.32 -22.92
CA SER A 136 5.64 -1.06 -21.69
C SER A 136 5.92 -0.20 -20.47
N PRO A 137 4.91 0.51 -19.94
CA PRO A 137 5.04 1.28 -18.72
C PRO A 137 5.42 0.38 -17.54
N THR A 138 6.27 0.90 -16.67
CA THR A 138 6.69 0.21 -15.45
C THR A 138 6.84 1.19 -14.30
N ALA A 139 6.69 0.70 -13.08
CA ALA A 139 7.07 1.47 -11.90
C ALA A 139 7.67 0.55 -10.83
N ILE A 140 8.54 1.14 -10.00
CA ILE A 140 9.23 0.46 -8.91
C ILE A 140 9.38 1.39 -7.71
N ALA A 141 9.20 0.85 -6.52
CA ALA A 141 9.52 1.47 -5.25
C ALA A 141 10.44 0.54 -4.48
N ILE A 142 11.55 1.08 -3.97
CA ILE A 142 12.51 0.36 -3.14
C ILE A 142 12.59 1.09 -1.79
N GLY A 143 12.34 0.38 -0.70
CA GLY A 143 12.26 0.92 0.65
C GLY A 143 13.35 0.41 1.58
N LEU A 144 13.76 1.28 2.50
CA LEU A 144 14.60 0.96 3.66
C LEU A 144 13.84 1.35 4.93
N GLY A 145 13.53 0.36 5.75
CA GLY A 145 12.73 0.52 6.95
C GLY A 145 13.52 0.26 8.23
N TYR A 146 13.06 0.88 9.30
CA TYR A 146 13.51 0.62 10.66
C TYR A 146 12.33 0.70 11.63
N ALA A 147 12.26 -0.23 12.57
CA ALA A 147 11.27 -0.22 13.63
C ALA A 147 11.86 -0.65 14.97
N LYS A 148 11.31 -0.11 16.05
CA LYS A 148 11.77 -0.45 17.41
C LYS A 148 10.62 -0.41 18.41
N ALA A 149 10.55 -1.45 19.23
CA ALA A 149 9.76 -1.45 20.44
C ALA A 149 10.47 -0.56 21.48
N LEU A 150 9.83 0.56 21.84
CA LEU A 150 10.34 1.49 22.85
C LEU A 150 9.91 1.06 24.26
N SER A 151 8.86 0.23 24.35
CA SER A 151 8.43 -0.46 25.56
C SER A 151 7.65 -1.73 25.18
N GLU A 152 7.27 -2.52 26.19
CA GLU A 152 6.35 -3.67 26.04
C GLU A 152 5.04 -3.30 25.33
N LYS A 153 4.63 -2.03 25.41
CA LYS A 153 3.37 -1.57 24.84
C LYS A 153 3.53 -0.74 23.58
N PHE A 154 4.60 0.03 23.46
CA PHE A 154 4.71 1.05 22.43
C PHE A 154 5.86 0.77 21.47
N ALA A 155 5.55 0.79 20.18
CA ALA A 155 6.50 0.64 19.09
C ALA A 155 6.33 1.74 18.06
N VAL A 156 7.45 2.09 17.40
CA VAL A 156 7.51 3.06 16.32
C VAL A 156 8.26 2.46 15.14
N GLY A 157 7.98 2.94 13.94
CA GLY A 157 8.71 2.57 12.75
C GLY A 157 8.63 3.64 11.68
N GLY A 158 9.61 3.61 10.79
CA GLY A 158 9.65 4.47 9.61
C GLY A 158 10.25 3.71 8.43
N ASP A 159 9.93 4.17 7.24
CA ASP A 159 10.42 3.62 5.98
C ASP A 159 10.69 4.76 4.99
N VAL A 160 11.81 4.69 4.29
CA VAL A 160 12.20 5.65 3.24
C VAL A 160 12.22 4.92 1.92
N ARG A 161 11.42 5.39 0.95
CA ARG A 161 11.25 4.75 -0.35
C ARG A 161 11.73 5.62 -1.48
N TYR A 162 12.60 5.06 -2.33
CA TYR A 162 12.85 5.59 -3.65
C TYR A 162 11.81 5.05 -4.61
N VAL A 163 11.04 5.94 -5.23
CA VAL A 163 9.95 5.60 -6.14
C VAL A 163 10.30 6.11 -7.54
N TYR A 164 10.15 5.25 -8.54
CA TYR A 164 10.37 5.55 -9.95
C TYR A 164 9.19 5.04 -10.79
N GLN A 165 8.74 5.82 -11.76
CA GLN A 165 7.74 5.40 -12.74
C GLN A 165 8.14 5.90 -14.11
N ASN A 166 8.07 5.00 -15.09
CA ASN A 166 8.25 5.28 -16.51
C ASN A 166 6.95 4.94 -17.25
N LEU A 167 6.31 5.97 -17.82
CA LEU A 167 5.10 5.82 -18.62
C LEU A 167 5.36 5.73 -20.13
N GLY A 168 6.63 5.61 -20.53
CA GLY A 168 7.06 5.63 -21.92
C GLY A 168 7.46 7.03 -22.38
N SER A 169 7.56 7.20 -23.68
CA SER A 169 7.78 8.49 -24.32
C SER A 169 6.61 8.80 -25.25
N GLY A 170 6.39 10.07 -25.55
CA GLY A 170 5.36 10.48 -26.49
C GLY A 170 5.38 11.97 -26.72
N HIS A 171 4.29 12.48 -27.31
CA HIS A 171 4.15 13.88 -27.66
C HIS A 171 3.35 14.62 -26.59
N ALA A 172 3.91 15.70 -26.04
CA ALA A 172 3.17 16.57 -25.12
C ALA A 172 2.11 17.37 -25.88
N VAL A 173 0.85 17.24 -25.46
CA VAL A 173 -0.28 18.02 -26.00
C VAL A 173 0.02 19.51 -25.85
N GLY A 174 -0.01 20.28 -26.95
CA GLY A 174 0.24 21.73 -26.93
C GLY A 174 1.65 22.18 -27.36
N THR A 175 2.59 21.25 -27.57
CA THR A 175 3.87 21.58 -28.22
C THR A 175 3.70 21.68 -29.75
N THR A 176 3.33 22.87 -30.23
CA THR A 176 3.36 23.17 -31.68
C THR A 176 4.80 23.15 -32.17
N SER A 177 5.11 22.23 -33.08
CA SER A 177 6.39 22.18 -33.77
C SER A 177 6.58 23.43 -34.63
N THR A 178 7.70 24.12 -34.45
CA THR A 178 8.08 25.25 -35.31
C THR A 178 8.51 24.78 -36.70
N ASP A 179 8.87 23.49 -36.85
CA ASP A 179 9.47 22.92 -38.07
C ASP A 179 8.84 21.58 -38.54
N GLY A 180 7.65 21.21 -38.05
CA GLY A 180 6.98 19.97 -38.47
C GLY A 180 7.52 18.67 -37.84
N GLU A 181 8.53 18.74 -36.98
CA GLU A 181 9.03 17.60 -36.19
C GLU A 181 8.34 17.53 -34.83
N TYR A 182 7.69 16.39 -34.55
CA TYR A 182 7.11 16.11 -33.25
C TYR A 182 8.23 15.88 -32.23
N LYS A 183 8.35 16.73 -31.20
CA LYS A 183 9.31 16.48 -30.11
C LYS A 183 8.83 15.30 -29.27
N LEU A 184 9.68 14.28 -29.15
CA LEU A 184 9.48 13.18 -28.22
C LEU A 184 9.94 13.61 -26.83
N GLN A 185 9.06 13.48 -25.86
CA GLN A 185 9.35 13.70 -24.43
C GLN A 185 9.23 12.38 -23.69
N SER A 186 10.18 12.10 -22.80
CA SER A 186 10.10 10.96 -21.87
C SER A 186 9.21 11.34 -20.69
N PHE A 187 8.31 10.43 -20.31
CA PHE A 187 7.40 10.58 -19.17
C PHE A 187 7.84 9.67 -18.04
N ASP A 188 9.03 9.93 -17.52
CA ASP A 188 9.57 9.25 -16.36
C ASP A 188 9.88 10.22 -15.22
N ILE A 189 9.64 9.77 -14.00
CA ILE A 189 9.81 10.56 -12.78
C ILE A 189 10.35 9.69 -11.66
N ASN A 190 11.06 10.34 -10.74
CA ASN A 190 11.49 9.74 -9.49
C ASN A 190 11.22 10.68 -8.31
N VAL A 191 11.01 10.08 -7.14
CA VAL A 191 10.69 10.80 -5.91
C VAL A 191 11.07 9.96 -4.69
N VAL A 192 11.43 10.64 -3.60
CA VAL A 192 11.61 10.00 -2.30
C VAL A 192 10.34 10.18 -1.49
N ALA A 193 9.83 9.08 -0.95
CA ALA A 193 8.67 9.05 -0.08
C ALA A 193 9.04 8.53 1.32
N PHE A 194 8.27 8.94 2.31
CA PHE A 194 8.45 8.59 3.71
C PHE A 194 7.17 7.99 4.26
N ASP A 195 7.33 6.90 5.01
CA ASP A 195 6.26 6.27 5.77
C ASP A 195 6.61 6.28 7.25
N PHE A 196 5.60 6.43 8.10
CA PHE A 196 5.73 6.43 9.54
C PHE A 196 4.63 5.57 10.17
N GLY A 197 4.95 4.93 11.27
CA GLY A 197 4.10 3.99 11.96
C GLY A 197 4.19 4.07 13.48
N ILE A 198 3.07 3.84 14.13
CA ILE A 198 2.96 3.59 15.57
C ILE A 198 2.13 2.33 15.79
N LEU A 199 2.55 1.52 16.77
CA LEU A 199 1.78 0.39 17.28
C LEU A 199 1.75 0.45 18.82
N TYR A 200 0.56 0.33 19.38
CA TYR A 200 0.32 0.41 20.82
C TYR A 200 -0.53 -0.76 21.32
N HIS A 201 0.08 -1.64 22.11
CA HIS A 201 -0.65 -2.64 22.89
C HIS A 201 -1.22 -1.99 24.13
N THR A 202 -2.54 -1.97 24.24
CA THR A 202 -3.21 -1.32 25.37
C THR A 202 -2.91 -2.01 26.71
N GLY A 203 -2.60 -3.31 26.65
CA GLY A 203 -2.50 -4.21 27.80
C GLY A 203 -3.87 -4.65 28.34
N PHE A 204 -4.96 -4.23 27.71
CA PHE A 204 -6.28 -4.80 27.95
C PHE A 204 -6.49 -5.97 26.98
N LYS A 205 -6.23 -7.20 27.45
CA LYS A 205 -6.32 -8.41 26.60
C LYS A 205 -5.43 -8.22 25.34
N SER A 206 -5.85 -8.71 24.17
CA SER A 206 -5.16 -8.48 22.88
C SER A 206 -5.60 -7.21 22.15
N LEU A 207 -6.20 -6.23 22.85
CA LEU A 207 -6.62 -4.99 22.20
C LEU A 207 -5.40 -4.13 21.84
N ASP A 208 -5.25 -3.88 20.54
CA ASP A 208 -4.16 -3.14 19.95
C ASP A 208 -4.67 -1.97 19.13
N PHE A 209 -3.86 -0.91 19.10
CA PHE A 209 -4.10 0.29 18.31
C PHE A 209 -2.90 0.55 17.40
N GLY A 210 -3.16 0.88 16.15
CA GLY A 210 -2.15 1.21 15.15
C GLY A 210 -2.43 2.54 14.50
N MET A 211 -1.38 3.23 14.07
CA MET A 211 -1.47 4.40 13.22
C MET A 211 -0.38 4.33 12.16
N SER A 212 -0.71 4.68 10.92
CA SER A 212 0.31 4.84 9.88
C SER A 212 0.05 6.06 9.00
N LEU A 213 1.13 6.67 8.53
CA LEU A 213 1.14 7.69 7.50
C LEU A 213 2.04 7.18 6.38
N ARG A 214 1.50 7.01 5.17
CA ARG A 214 2.20 6.40 4.04
C ARG A 214 2.25 7.33 2.84
N ASN A 215 3.31 7.19 2.04
CA ASN A 215 3.54 7.91 0.80
C ASN A 215 3.70 9.44 1.00
N PHE A 216 4.29 9.89 2.11
CA PHE A 216 4.55 11.31 2.31
C PHE A 216 5.74 11.75 1.45
N SER A 217 5.53 12.72 0.56
CA SER A 217 6.58 13.21 -0.34
C SER A 217 6.32 14.66 -0.75
N GLN A 218 7.29 15.25 -1.46
CA GLN A 218 7.05 16.46 -2.25
C GLN A 218 6.13 16.19 -3.45
N GLU A 219 5.61 17.26 -4.03
CA GLU A 219 4.94 17.24 -5.32
C GLU A 219 5.92 16.98 -6.46
N ILE A 220 5.44 16.31 -7.51
CA ILE A 220 6.18 16.01 -8.73
C ILE A 220 5.29 16.23 -9.93
N GLU A 221 5.90 16.33 -11.10
CA GLU A 221 5.24 16.77 -12.33
C GLU A 221 5.82 16.01 -13.52
N TYR A 222 4.96 15.62 -14.47
CA TYR A 222 5.42 15.05 -15.74
C TYR A 222 5.69 16.12 -16.80
N VAL A 223 4.81 17.14 -16.91
CA VAL A 223 4.87 18.15 -17.99
C VAL A 223 4.41 19.54 -17.55
N GLU A 224 3.18 19.66 -17.01
CA GLU A 224 2.58 20.97 -16.68
C GLU A 224 1.90 21.01 -15.31
N GLU A 225 1.20 19.94 -14.92
CA GLU A 225 0.46 19.89 -13.65
C GLU A 225 1.23 19.06 -12.61
N SER A 226 1.54 19.71 -11.48
CA SER A 226 2.08 19.01 -10.32
C SER A 226 1.00 18.15 -9.66
N PHE A 227 1.42 17.01 -9.14
CA PHE A 227 0.57 16.11 -8.39
C PHE A 227 1.34 15.53 -7.21
N GLN A 228 0.58 14.98 -6.28
CA GLN A 228 1.11 14.35 -5.08
C GLN A 228 1.01 12.83 -5.20
N LEU A 229 1.81 12.14 -4.40
CA LEU A 229 1.68 10.71 -4.17
C LEU A 229 0.38 10.39 -3.42
N PRO A 230 -0.07 9.13 -3.42
CA PRO A 230 -1.29 8.72 -2.75
C PRO A 230 -1.05 8.65 -1.23
N LEU A 231 -0.92 9.82 -0.60
CA LEU A 231 -0.78 9.96 0.84
C LEU A 231 -2.00 9.33 1.51
N THR A 232 -1.73 8.41 2.43
CA THR A 232 -2.78 7.76 3.22
C THR A 232 -2.43 7.82 4.68
N PHE A 233 -3.36 8.34 5.48
CA PHE A 233 -3.33 8.22 6.93
C PHE A 233 -4.29 7.13 7.37
N LYS A 234 -3.84 6.17 8.17
CA LYS A 234 -4.66 5.07 8.70
C LYS A 234 -4.62 5.03 10.23
N LEU A 235 -5.76 4.68 10.82
CA LEU A 235 -5.92 4.35 12.24
C LEU A 235 -6.57 2.98 12.37
N GLY A 236 -5.90 2.04 13.03
CA GLY A 236 -6.37 0.68 13.18
C GLY A 236 -6.64 0.29 14.63
N VAL A 237 -7.63 -0.58 14.83
CA VAL A 237 -7.87 -1.27 16.09
C VAL A 237 -8.09 -2.76 15.82
N SER A 238 -7.42 -3.61 16.58
CA SER A 238 -7.57 -5.06 16.48
C SER A 238 -7.65 -5.74 17.84
N MET A 239 -8.35 -6.87 17.89
CA MET A 239 -8.47 -7.70 19.08
C MET A 239 -8.92 -9.12 18.72
N ASN A 240 -8.41 -10.12 19.43
CA ASN A 240 -8.99 -11.46 19.42
C ASN A 240 -10.25 -11.50 20.29
N LEU A 241 -11.42 -11.59 19.67
CA LEU A 241 -12.72 -11.63 20.35
C LEU A 241 -12.89 -12.85 21.26
N PHE A 242 -12.10 -13.91 21.05
CA PHE A 242 -12.10 -15.05 21.96
C PHE A 242 -11.46 -14.76 23.32
N ASP A 243 -10.84 -13.59 23.51
CA ASP A 243 -10.37 -13.15 24.83
C ASP A 243 -11.49 -12.96 25.86
N PHE A 244 -12.76 -12.90 25.44
CA PHE A 244 -13.93 -12.78 26.32
C PHE A 244 -14.58 -14.11 26.69
N ILE A 245 -14.08 -15.22 26.15
CA ILE A 245 -14.57 -16.57 26.42
C ILE A 245 -13.43 -17.48 26.88
N ASN A 246 -13.78 -18.55 27.60
CA ASN A 246 -12.81 -19.50 28.11
C ASN A 246 -12.61 -20.62 27.09
N VAL A 247 -11.75 -20.37 26.10
CA VAL A 247 -11.39 -21.29 25.01
C VAL A 247 -9.86 -21.31 24.94
N ASP A 248 -9.27 -22.46 24.56
CA ASP A 248 -7.83 -22.54 24.34
C ASP A 248 -7.43 -21.61 23.18
N LYS A 249 -6.64 -20.60 23.50
CA LYS A 249 -6.21 -19.56 22.56
C LYS A 249 -5.11 -20.02 21.62
N ASN A 250 -4.44 -21.14 21.94
CA ASN A 250 -3.44 -21.74 21.06
C ASN A 250 -4.10 -22.50 19.91
N GLU A 251 -5.32 -22.98 20.11
CA GLU A 251 -6.08 -23.74 19.10
C GLU A 251 -7.09 -22.87 18.35
N HIS A 252 -7.59 -21.81 19.00
CA HIS A 252 -8.71 -21.02 18.48
C HIS A 252 -8.46 -19.52 18.63
N SER A 253 -8.60 -18.80 17.51
CA SER A 253 -8.62 -17.34 17.48
C SER A 253 -9.80 -16.84 16.66
N PHE A 254 -10.34 -15.68 17.05
CA PHE A 254 -11.29 -14.94 16.23
C PHE A 254 -10.86 -13.48 16.19
N LEU A 255 -10.04 -13.17 15.20
CA LEU A 255 -9.48 -11.83 15.02
C LEU A 255 -10.54 -10.88 14.49
N PHE A 256 -10.75 -9.80 15.23
CA PHE A 256 -11.47 -8.62 14.77
C PHE A 256 -10.44 -7.52 14.52
N SER A 257 -10.55 -6.86 13.37
CA SER A 257 -9.68 -5.75 12.97
C SER A 257 -10.52 -4.76 12.19
N VAL A 258 -10.33 -3.48 12.46
CA VAL A 258 -10.99 -2.38 11.75
C VAL A 258 -9.99 -1.25 11.55
N ASP A 259 -9.90 -0.75 10.33
CA ASP A 259 -9.08 0.41 9.98
C ASP A 259 -9.95 1.56 9.47
N ALA A 260 -9.70 2.77 9.99
CA ALA A 260 -10.20 4.01 9.44
C ALA A 260 -9.13 4.66 8.57
N ASP A 261 -9.45 4.84 7.30
CA ASP A 261 -8.55 5.35 6.27
C ASP A 261 -8.95 6.77 5.87
N HIS A 262 -7.97 7.67 5.86
CA HIS A 262 -8.07 9.00 5.27
C HIS A 262 -7.06 9.10 4.11
N PRO A 263 -7.43 8.62 2.92
CA PRO A 263 -6.63 8.78 1.71
C PRO A 263 -6.80 10.19 1.14
N ARG A 264 -5.78 10.68 0.42
CA ARG A 264 -5.83 12.01 -0.21
C ARG A 264 -6.84 12.12 -1.35
N ASP A 265 -7.06 11.06 -2.12
CA ASP A 265 -7.81 11.11 -3.39
C ASP A 265 -9.18 10.42 -3.36
N TYR A 266 -9.64 10.00 -2.18
CA TYR A 266 -10.97 9.42 -1.95
C TYR A 266 -11.57 9.99 -0.66
N LYS A 267 -12.86 9.76 -0.46
CA LYS A 267 -13.50 9.95 0.85
C LYS A 267 -12.90 8.99 1.87
N GLU A 268 -13.06 9.33 3.15
CA GLU A 268 -12.72 8.44 4.24
C GLU A 268 -13.41 7.08 4.11
N GLN A 269 -12.69 6.03 4.46
CA GLN A 269 -13.15 4.64 4.35
C GLN A 269 -12.97 3.94 5.68
N ILE A 270 -13.80 2.93 5.92
CA ILE A 270 -13.66 2.02 7.05
C ILE A 270 -13.58 0.61 6.45
N HIS A 271 -12.55 -0.12 6.81
CA HIS A 271 -12.33 -1.52 6.43
C HIS A 271 -12.46 -2.43 7.64
#